data_AF-A0A5B8TJ75-F1
#
_entry.id   AF-A0A5B8TJ75-F1
#
_cell.length_a   1.000
_cell.length_b   1.000
_cell.length_c   1.000
_cell.angle_alpha   90.00
_cell.angle_beta   90.00
_cell.angle_gamma   90.00
#
_symmetry.space_group_name_H-M   'P 1'
#
loop_
_entity.id
_entity.type
_entity.pdbx_description
1 polymer ?
#
loop_
_entity_poly.entity_id
_entity_poly.type
_entity_poly.pdbx_seq_one_letter_code
_entity_poly.pdbx_strand_id
1 'polypeptide(L)'
;MLKEFREFLLRGNVMDLAVAVIVGGAFTTIVKSLTTNLINPLLALFVGKVDLSGIVLTLGTARFKVGSFLNDVINFVIIAFVIFLLLKGITKLRELGHHEAVAEEPVPTKEEEYLKEIRDLLAQQQNK
;
A
#
# COMPACT_ATOMS: atom_id res chain seq x y z
N MET A 1 -5.99 -21.75 -26.70
CA MET A 1 -5.79 -20.29 -26.57
C MET A 1 -6.90 -19.57 -25.78
N LEU A 2 -8.07 -19.25 -26.35
CA LEU A 2 -9.12 -18.47 -25.63
C LEU A 2 -9.73 -19.21 -24.42
N LYS A 3 -9.88 -20.54 -24.51
CA LYS A 3 -10.31 -21.38 -23.38
C LYS A 3 -9.23 -21.48 -22.30
N GLU A 4 -7.98 -21.76 -22.68
CA GLU A 4 -6.83 -21.79 -21.75
C GLU A 4 -6.59 -20.44 -21.06
N PHE A 5 -6.78 -19.33 -21.76
CA PHE A 5 -6.68 -17.98 -21.19
C PHE A 5 -7.79 -17.72 -20.17
N ARG A 6 -9.03 -18.16 -20.47
CA ARG A 6 -10.13 -18.09 -19.52
C ARG A 6 -9.86 -18.96 -18.29
N GLU A 7 -9.36 -20.19 -18.44
CA GLU A 7 -8.96 -21.06 -17.32
C GLU A 7 -7.82 -20.47 -16.49
N PHE A 8 -6.89 -19.76 -17.12
CA PHE A 8 -5.83 -19.03 -16.43
C PHE A 8 -6.37 -17.87 -15.59
N LEU A 9 -7.29 -17.07 -16.15
CA LEU A 9 -7.93 -15.95 -15.42
C LEU A 9 -8.87 -16.42 -14.31
N LEU A 10 -9.54 -17.56 -14.50
CA LEU A 10 -10.44 -18.15 -13.50
C LEU A 10 -9.68 -18.83 -12.35
N ARG A 11 -8.36 -18.95 -12.43
CA ARG A 11 -7.54 -19.33 -11.29
C ARG A 11 -7.61 -18.18 -10.28
N GLY A 12 -8.37 -18.35 -9.20
CA GLY A 12 -8.67 -17.27 -8.23
C GLY A 12 -7.46 -16.44 -7.80
N ASN A 13 -6.32 -17.10 -7.53
CA ASN A 13 -5.06 -16.44 -7.19
C ASN A 13 -4.55 -15.41 -8.22
N VAL A 14 -4.87 -15.58 -9.52
CA VAL A 14 -4.46 -14.64 -10.58
C VAL A 14 -5.37 -13.41 -10.62
N MET A 15 -6.67 -13.60 -10.41
CA MET A 15 -7.64 -12.49 -10.42
C MET A 15 -7.40 -11.56 -9.22
N ASP A 16 -7.22 -12.12 -8.03
CA ASP A 16 -6.96 -11.33 -6.82
C ASP A 16 -5.64 -10.57 -6.92
N LEU A 17 -4.60 -11.22 -7.46
CA LEU A 17 -3.32 -10.58 -7.74
C LEU A 17 -3.47 -9.43 -8.75
N ALA A 18 -4.24 -9.62 -9.82
CA ALA A 18 -4.45 -8.59 -10.82
C ALA A 18 -5.17 -7.36 -10.24
N VAL A 19 -6.21 -7.58 -9.42
CA VAL A 19 -6.92 -6.50 -8.72
C VAL A 19 -5.97 -5.76 -7.77
N ALA A 20 -5.19 -6.48 -6.97
CA ALA A 20 -4.23 -5.88 -6.04
C ALA A 20 -3.21 -4.98 -6.75
N VAL A 21 -2.66 -5.42 -7.90
CA VAL A 21 -1.70 -4.64 -8.68
C VAL A 21 -2.34 -3.40 -9.30
N ILE A 22 -3.54 -3.52 -9.88
CA ILE A 22 -4.24 -2.39 -10.50
C ILE A 22 -4.61 -1.34 -9.44
N VAL A 23 -5.19 -1.76 -8.32
CA VAL A 23 -5.57 -0.88 -7.22
C VAL A 23 -4.34 -0.23 -6.58
N GLY A 24 -3.26 -0.99 -6.37
CA GLY A 24 -2.00 -0.46 -5.85
C GLY A 24 -1.36 0.60 -6.76
N GLY A 25 -1.39 0.37 -8.08
CA GLY A 25 -0.92 1.35 -9.06
C GLY A 25 -1.77 2.63 -9.09
N ALA A 26 -3.09 2.49 -9.06
CA ALA A 26 -4.01 3.63 -9.01
C ALA A 26 -3.84 4.45 -7.72
N PHE A 27 -3.72 3.78 -6.56
CA PHE A 27 -3.52 4.43 -5.27
C PHE A 27 -2.20 5.24 -5.24
N THR A 28 -1.12 4.66 -5.77
CA THR A 28 0.18 5.36 -5.90
C THR A 28 0.03 6.67 -6.68
N THR A 29 -0.79 6.67 -7.75
CA THR A 29 -1.06 7.86 -8.56
C THR A 29 -1.81 8.93 -7.76
N ILE A 30 -2.80 8.55 -6.96
CA ILE A 30 -3.56 9.46 -6.10
C ILE A 30 -2.63 10.11 -5.06
N VAL A 31 -1.81 9.30 -4.39
CA VAL A 31 -0.86 9.80 -3.39
C VAL A 31 0.18 10.73 -4.01
N LYS A 32 0.69 10.38 -5.20
CA LYS A 32 1.60 11.24 -5.96
C LYS A 32 0.93 12.57 -6.31
N SER A 33 -0.32 12.54 -6.78
CA SER A 33 -1.08 13.76 -7.08
C SER A 33 -1.27 14.64 -5.84
N LEU A 34 -1.66 14.05 -4.70
CA LEU A 34 -1.80 14.78 -3.44
C LEU A 34 -0.47 15.44 -3.02
N THR A 35 0.63 14.72 -3.15
CA THR A 35 1.94 15.25 -2.75
C THR A 35 2.44 16.32 -3.72
N THR A 36 2.48 16.02 -5.02
CA THR A 36 2.99 16.94 -6.05
C THR A 36 2.12 18.18 -6.21
N ASN A 37 0.80 18.05 -6.16
CA ASN A 37 -0.11 19.14 -6.51
C ASN A 37 -0.62 19.92 -5.29
N LEU A 38 -0.66 19.33 -4.09
CA LEU A 38 -1.13 20.03 -2.90
C LEU A 38 -0.01 20.27 -1.89
N ILE A 39 0.72 19.22 -1.51
CA ILE A 39 1.72 19.33 -0.43
C ILE A 39 2.95 20.12 -0.88
N ASN A 40 3.52 19.84 -2.06
CA ASN A 40 4.73 20.52 -2.54
C ASN A 40 4.53 22.04 -2.72
N PRO A 41 3.44 22.54 -3.34
CA PRO A 41 3.16 23.98 -3.38
C PRO A 41 2.96 24.60 -2.00
N LEU A 42 2.29 23.89 -1.09
CA LEU A 42 2.07 24.36 0.28
C LEU A 42 3.40 24.49 1.04
N LEU A 43 4.26 23.47 0.95
CA LEU A 43 5.60 23.50 1.54
C LEU A 43 6.48 24.58 0.92
N ALA A 44 6.40 24.78 -0.39
CA ALA A 44 7.14 25.85 -1.08
C ALA A 44 6.71 27.26 -0.63
N LEU A 45 5.47 27.41 -0.14
CA LEU A 45 4.96 28.65 0.44
C LEU A 45 5.57 28.97 1.80
N PHE A 46 5.81 27.94 2.64
CA PHE A 46 6.34 28.11 4.00
C PHE A 46 7.87 28.02 4.10
N VAL A 47 8.50 27.20 3.26
CA VAL A 47 9.96 26.92 3.28
C VAL A 47 10.69 27.71 2.17
N GLY A 48 9.96 28.38 1.29
CA GLY A 48 10.50 29.08 0.11
C GLY A 48 10.72 28.14 -1.08
N LYS A 49 11.43 28.59 -2.12
CA LYS A 49 11.79 27.74 -3.27
C LYS A 49 12.73 26.62 -2.81
N VAL A 50 12.17 25.48 -2.40
CA VAL A 50 12.91 24.22 -2.21
C VAL A 50 13.19 23.60 -3.57
N ASP A 51 13.86 24.37 -4.44
CA ASP A 51 14.31 23.87 -5.74
C ASP A 51 15.82 23.67 -5.68
N LEU A 52 16.22 22.50 -5.19
CA LEU A 52 17.61 22.10 -5.11
C LEU A 52 18.14 21.66 -6.49
N SER A 53 17.30 21.57 -7.53
CA SER A 53 17.64 21.03 -8.86
C SER A 53 18.83 21.70 -9.52
N GLY A 54 19.13 22.95 -9.17
CA GLY A 54 20.29 23.69 -9.66
C GLY A 54 21.64 23.16 -9.17
N ILE A 55 21.67 22.31 -8.14
CA ILE A 55 22.89 21.71 -7.62
C ILE A 55 23.32 20.56 -8.55
N VAL A 56 24.22 20.88 -9.48
CA VAL A 56 24.80 19.93 -10.42
C VAL A 56 26.31 19.87 -10.19
N LEU A 57 26.79 18.68 -9.84
CA LEU A 57 28.22 18.41 -9.68
C LEU A 57 28.76 17.93 -11.02
N THR A 58 29.65 18.72 -11.63
CA THR A 58 30.23 18.37 -12.94
C THR A 58 31.64 17.83 -12.73
N LEU A 59 31.87 16.60 -13.18
CA LEU A 59 33.17 15.92 -13.15
C LEU A 59 33.52 15.52 -14.58
N GLY A 60 34.40 16.27 -15.23
CA GLY A 60 34.71 16.09 -16.65
C GLY A 60 33.48 16.28 -17.53
N THR A 61 33.08 15.24 -18.26
CA THR A 61 31.86 15.23 -19.10
C THR A 61 30.61 14.77 -18.36
N ALA A 62 30.75 14.23 -17.15
CA ALA A 62 29.63 13.72 -16.36
C ALA A 62 28.98 14.85 -15.54
N ARG A 63 27.63 14.92 -15.60
CA ARG A 63 26.82 15.86 -14.81
C ARG A 63 25.98 15.08 -13.79
N PHE A 64 26.34 15.19 -12.52
CA PHE A 64 25.60 14.60 -11.41
C PHE A 64 24.56 15.59 -10.89
N LYS A 65 23.27 15.31 -11.13
CA LYS A 65 22.14 16.14 -10.68
C LYS A 65 21.80 15.85 -9.21
N VAL A 66 22.76 16.07 -8.32
CA VAL A 66 22.62 15.79 -6.87
C VAL A 66 21.42 16.52 -6.28
N GLY A 67 21.17 17.74 -6.75
CA GLY A 67 20.01 18.54 -6.40
C GLY A 67 18.66 17.90 -6.71
N SER A 68 18.54 17.33 -7.92
CA SER A 68 17.33 16.62 -8.34
C SER A 68 17.11 15.35 -7.51
N PHE A 69 18.18 14.62 -7.23
CA PHE A 69 18.09 13.42 -6.39
C PHE A 69 17.64 13.76 -4.97
N LEU A 70 18.17 14.83 -4.37
CA LEU A 70 17.76 15.25 -3.04
C LEU A 70 16.29 15.72 -3.01
N ASN A 71 15.82 16.40 -4.07
CA ASN A 71 14.40 16.71 -4.24
C ASN A 71 13.54 15.42 -4.28
N ASP A 72 13.98 14.39 -5.00
CA ASP A 72 13.26 13.11 -5.06
C ASP A 72 13.22 12.41 -3.69
N VAL A 73 14.31 12.48 -2.92
CA VAL A 73 14.36 11.94 -1.54
C VAL A 73 13.40 12.69 -0.61
N ILE A 74 13.38 14.03 -0.67
CA ILE A 74 12.46 14.84 0.13
C ILE A 74 11.00 14.51 -0.24
N ASN A 75 10.71 14.42 -1.54
CA ASN A 75 9.39 14.05 -2.04
C ASN A 75 8.97 12.64 -1.59
N PHE A 76 9.89 11.68 -1.58
CA PHE A 76 9.64 10.33 -1.05
C PHE A 76 9.28 10.34 0.43
N VAL A 77 10.01 11.09 1.26
CA VAL A 77 9.71 11.22 2.70
C VAL A 77 8.33 11.84 2.93
N ILE A 78 7.98 12.87 2.14
CA ILE A 78 6.65 13.50 2.22
C ILE A 78 5.56 12.50 1.83
N ILE A 79 5.73 11.77 0.72
CA ILE A 79 4.79 10.72 0.28
C ILE A 79 4.59 9.68 1.39
N ALA A 80 5.69 9.17 1.97
CA ALA A 80 5.64 8.19 3.05
C ALA A 80 4.89 8.75 4.28
N PHE A 81 5.12 10.01 4.63
CA PHE A 81 4.43 10.68 5.73
C PHE A 81 2.93 10.87 5.45
N VAL A 82 2.55 11.26 4.23
CA VAL A 82 1.15 11.41 3.82
C VAL A 82 0.44 10.06 3.84
N ILE A 83 1.06 9.00 3.30
CA ILE A 83 0.51 7.64 3.38
C ILE A 83 0.33 7.22 4.84
N PHE A 84 1.32 7.47 5.69
CA PHE A 84 1.23 7.19 7.11
C PHE A 84 0.07 7.93 7.77
N LEU A 85 -0.13 9.22 7.46
CA LEU A 85 -1.27 9.99 7.98
C LEU A 85 -2.61 9.46 7.47
N LEU A 86 -2.71 9.04 6.21
CA LEU A 86 -3.95 8.44 5.67
C LEU A 86 -4.26 7.10 6.34
N LEU A 87 -3.26 6.21 6.49
CA LEU A 87 -3.41 4.95 7.21
C LEU A 87 -3.77 5.17 8.69
N LYS A 88 -3.16 6.16 9.34
CA LYS A 88 -3.49 6.58 10.70
C LYS A 88 -4.90 7.16 10.79
N GLY A 89 -5.34 7.89 9.77
CA GLY A 89 -6.69 8.44 9.66
C GLY A 89 -7.74 7.33 9.57
N ILE A 90 -7.51 6.33 8.70
CA ILE A 90 -8.39 5.18 8.53
C ILE A 90 -8.46 4.33 9.80
N THR A 91 -7.32 4.04 10.42
CA THR A 91 -7.26 3.28 11.69
C THR A 91 -7.97 4.04 12.82
N LYS A 92 -7.75 5.35 12.95
CA LYS A 92 -8.44 6.18 13.94
C LYS A 92 -9.95 6.30 13.68
N LEU A 93 -10.39 6.37 12.41
CA LEU A 93 -11.81 6.37 12.07
C LEU A 93 -12.46 5.03 12.40
N ARG A 94 -11.74 3.92 12.18
CA ARG A 94 -12.17 2.55 12.53
C ARG A 94 -12.23 2.32 14.05
N GLU A 95 -11.41 3.03 14.82
CA GLU A 95 -11.46 3.02 16.29
C GLU A 95 -12.59 3.89 16.85
N LEU A 96 -12.92 5.02 16.20
CA LEU A 96 -14.03 5.90 16.62
C LEU A 96 -15.41 5.41 16.16
N GLY A 97 -15.50 4.78 14.98
CA GLY A 97 -16.70 4.13 14.49
C GLY A 97 -16.67 2.66 14.90
N HIS A 98 -17.25 2.35 16.06
CA HIS A 98 -17.38 0.99 16.59
C HIS A 98 -17.55 -0.06 15.48
N HIS A 99 -16.64 -1.05 15.43
CA HIS A 99 -16.87 -2.41 14.93
C HIS A 99 -17.82 -2.56 13.72
N GLU A 100 -17.56 -1.94 12.58
CA GLU A 100 -18.27 -2.32 11.34
C GLU A 100 -17.55 -1.82 10.07
N ALA A 101 -16.29 -2.19 9.95
CA ALA A 101 -15.79 -2.63 8.66
C ALA A 101 -15.16 -3.98 8.96
N VAL A 102 -15.90 -5.01 8.58
CA VAL A 102 -15.46 -6.39 8.44
C VAL A 102 -13.96 -6.39 8.14
N ALA A 103 -13.13 -6.53 9.18
CA ALA A 103 -12.08 -7.51 9.00
C ALA A 103 -12.92 -8.74 8.68
N GLU A 104 -12.81 -9.22 7.46
CA GLU A 104 -12.87 -10.65 7.30
C GLU A 104 -11.78 -11.11 8.28
N GLU A 105 -12.17 -11.37 9.54
CA GLU A 105 -11.62 -12.52 10.23
C GLU A 105 -11.62 -13.56 9.12
N PRO A 106 -10.44 -14.04 8.69
CA PRO A 106 -10.36 -14.94 7.56
C PRO A 106 -11.43 -15.98 7.85
N VAL A 107 -12.49 -15.99 7.03
CA VAL A 107 -13.63 -16.88 7.26
C VAL A 107 -12.95 -18.22 7.40
N PRO A 108 -13.04 -18.87 8.58
CA PRO A 108 -12.14 -19.97 8.88
C PRO A 108 -12.23 -20.89 7.70
N THR A 109 -11.08 -21.14 7.07
CA THR A 109 -11.09 -21.99 5.88
C THR A 109 -11.80 -23.27 6.29
N LYS A 110 -12.49 -23.94 5.37
CA LYS A 110 -13.16 -25.20 5.74
C LYS A 110 -12.21 -26.16 6.46
N GLU A 111 -10.91 -26.07 6.15
CA GLU A 111 -9.81 -26.70 6.86
C GLU A 111 -9.69 -26.27 8.33
N GLU A 112 -9.68 -24.98 8.66
CA GLU A 112 -9.69 -24.49 10.04
C GLU A 112 -10.94 -24.92 10.82
N GLU A 113 -12.11 -24.95 10.16
CA GLU A 113 -13.35 -25.44 10.76
C GLU A 113 -13.27 -26.94 11.05
N TYR A 114 -12.82 -27.76 10.09
CA TYR A 114 -12.59 -29.18 10.29
C TYR A 114 -11.50 -29.45 11.34
N LEU A 115 -10.43 -28.66 11.40
CA LEU A 115 -9.39 -28.80 12.41
C LEU A 115 -9.92 -28.50 13.82
N LYS A 116 -10.83 -27.52 13.95
CA LYS A 116 -11.50 -27.21 15.20
C LYS A 116 -12.42 -28.36 15.63
N GLU A 117 -13.20 -28.91 14.71
CA GLU A 117 -14.03 -30.09 14.94
C GLU A 117 -13.18 -31.31 15.35
N ILE A 118 -12.10 -31.60 14.63
CA ILE A 118 -11.17 -32.70 14.94
C ILE A 118 -10.56 -32.52 16.32
N ARG A 119 -10.11 -31.31 16.68
CA ARG A 119 -9.57 -31.00 18.01
C ARG A 119 -10.62 -31.28 19.08
N ASP A 120 -11.85 -30.83 18.89
CA ASP A 120 -12.93 -30.97 19.86
C ASP A 120 -13.34 -32.46 20.02
N LEU A 121 -13.35 -33.23 18.92
CA LEU A 121 -13.58 -34.68 18.94
C LEU A 121 -12.44 -35.44 19.66
N LEU A 122 -11.18 -35.05 19.45
CA LEU A 122 -10.04 -35.65 20.15
C LEU A 122 -10.04 -35.35 21.65
N ALA A 123 -10.40 -34.12 22.04
CA ALA A 123 -10.55 -33.74 23.45
C ALA A 123 -11.68 -34.55 24.13
N GLN A 124 -12.77 -34.83 23.41
CA GLN A 124 -13.84 -35.71 23.91
C GLN A 124 -13.40 -37.18 24.02
N GLN A 125 -12.51 -37.67 23.14
CA GLN A 125 -11.93 -39.01 23.25
C GLN A 125 -10.95 -39.16 24.41
N GLN A 126 -10.15 -38.14 24.73
CA GLN A 126 -9.20 -38.19 25.86
C GLN A 126 -9.87 -38.11 27.24
N ASN A 127 -11.08 -37.58 27.32
CA ASN A 127 -11.87 -37.47 28.55
C ASN A 127 -12.78 -38.68 28.81
N LYS A 128 -12.65 -39.76 28.02
CA LYS A 128 -13.29 -41.06 28.20
C LYS A 128 -12.25 -42.13 28.52
#